data_AF-A0A1V6I6Q4-F1
#
_entry.id   AF-A0A1V6I6Q4-F1
#
_cell.length_a   1.000
_cell.length_b   1.000
_cell.length_c   1.000
_cell.angle_alpha   90.00
_cell.angle_beta   90.00
_cell.angle_gamma   90.00
#
_symmetry.space_group_name_H-M   'P 1'
#
loop_
_entity.id
_entity.type
_entity.pdbx_description
1 polymer ?
#
loop_
_entity_poly.entity_id
_entity_poly.type
_entity_poly.pdbx_seq_one_letter_code
_entity_poly.pdbx_strand_id
1 'polypeptide(L)'
;MLRHTGDICGACDIATKTHTLKVARDFSIPIILYGTSPLENDSFIPDSIQDIERFKYIMKISGNMTKKQINDFLIYPNLNMLRHSIYKKLGIFSKEVSPLFYIENPTDQEMGEIIKKEMGWQDETSREYSKHLDCIAEPLTNYIRNKIYGYERIKCQYSNMVRRNEITRDEAISLGKKFEWKTQQ
;
A
#
# COMPACT_ATOMS: atom_id res chain seq x y z
N MET A 1 7.58 -15.97 3.86
CA MET A 1 6.90 -14.86 3.16
C MET A 1 7.62 -13.54 3.42
N LEU A 2 7.59 -12.98 4.63
CA LEU A 2 8.22 -11.67 4.95
C LEU A 2 9.70 -11.54 4.59
N ARG A 3 10.49 -12.61 4.76
CA ARG A 3 11.91 -12.66 4.35
C ARG A 3 12.12 -12.55 2.83
N HIS A 4 11.09 -12.86 2.02
CA HIS A 4 11.15 -12.86 0.56
C HIS A 4 10.41 -11.65 -0.04
N THR A 5 9.36 -11.16 0.61
CA THR A 5 8.61 -9.97 0.15
C THR A 5 9.25 -8.67 0.61
N GLY A 6 9.84 -8.67 1.80
CA GLY A 6 10.28 -7.45 2.48
C GLY A 6 9.17 -6.61 3.10
N ASP A 7 7.90 -6.97 2.90
CA ASP A 7 6.74 -6.31 3.50
C ASP A 7 5.50 -7.22 3.53
N ILE A 8 4.45 -6.77 4.22
CA ILE A 8 3.11 -7.39 4.22
C ILE A 8 2.13 -6.67 3.28
N CYS A 9 2.52 -5.51 2.75
CA CYS A 9 1.66 -4.62 1.99
C CYS A 9 1.08 -5.31 0.75
N GLY A 10 1.85 -6.16 0.07
CA GLY A 10 1.32 -6.89 -1.09
C GLY A 10 0.16 -7.82 -0.77
N ALA A 11 0.22 -8.54 0.36
CA ALA A 11 -0.90 -9.40 0.77
C ALA A 11 -2.13 -8.57 1.19
N CYS A 12 -1.90 -7.46 1.90
CA CYS A 12 -2.96 -6.53 2.32
C CYS A 12 -3.67 -5.92 1.11
N ASP A 13 -2.93 -5.41 0.12
CA ASP A 13 -3.50 -4.75 -1.05
C ASP A 13 -4.26 -5.73 -1.96
N ILE A 14 -3.75 -6.97 -2.13
CA ILE A 14 -4.50 -8.05 -2.80
C ILE A 14 -5.83 -8.30 -2.08
N ALA A 15 -5.82 -8.42 -0.76
CA ALA A 15 -7.01 -8.67 0.03
C ALA A 15 -8.02 -7.53 -0.08
N THR A 16 -7.60 -6.28 0.16
CA THR A 16 -8.45 -5.09 0.07
C THR A 16 -9.08 -4.97 -1.32
N LYS A 17 -8.28 -5.04 -2.39
CA LYS A 17 -8.79 -4.89 -3.76
C LYS A 17 -9.78 -6.01 -4.13
N THR A 18 -9.41 -7.27 -3.90
CA THR A 18 -10.27 -8.40 -4.28
C THR A 18 -11.54 -8.47 -3.43
N HIS A 19 -11.48 -8.06 -2.16
CA HIS A 19 -12.65 -7.94 -1.30
C HIS A 19 -13.59 -6.83 -1.77
N THR A 20 -13.07 -5.64 -2.08
CA THR A 20 -13.86 -4.53 -2.63
C THR A 20 -14.58 -4.94 -3.92
N LEU A 21 -13.89 -5.63 -4.84
CA LEU A 21 -14.51 -6.17 -6.06
C LEU A 21 -15.60 -7.20 -5.76
N LYS A 22 -15.39 -8.07 -4.76
CA LYS A 22 -16.38 -9.07 -4.36
C LYS A 22 -17.62 -8.43 -3.75
N VAL A 23 -17.44 -7.52 -2.80
CA VAL A 23 -18.55 -6.78 -2.17
C VAL A 23 -19.32 -6.01 -3.24
N ALA A 24 -18.62 -5.29 -4.12
CA ALA A 24 -19.28 -4.55 -5.18
C ALA A 24 -20.10 -5.46 -6.11
N ARG A 25 -19.60 -6.66 -6.42
CA ARG A 25 -20.35 -7.66 -7.19
C ARG A 25 -21.56 -8.21 -6.41
N ASP A 26 -21.37 -8.61 -5.16
CA ASP A 26 -22.40 -9.24 -4.33
C ASP A 26 -23.58 -8.28 -4.08
N PHE A 27 -23.30 -6.98 -3.97
CA PHE A 27 -24.30 -5.93 -3.74
C PHE A 27 -24.68 -5.15 -5.02
N SER A 28 -24.25 -5.62 -6.20
CA SER A 28 -24.54 -4.98 -7.50
C SER A 28 -24.19 -3.48 -7.55
N ILE A 29 -23.11 -3.09 -6.86
CA ILE A 29 -22.60 -1.72 -6.85
C ILE A 29 -21.99 -1.42 -8.23
N PRO A 30 -22.43 -0.38 -8.96
CA PRO A 30 -21.96 -0.14 -10.32
C PRO A 30 -20.59 0.56 -10.40
N ILE A 31 -20.22 1.31 -9.37
CA ILE A 31 -19.02 2.16 -9.33
C ILE A 31 -18.30 1.96 -7.99
N ILE A 32 -16.99 1.78 -8.07
CA ILE A 32 -16.08 1.75 -6.92
C ILE A 32 -15.23 3.02 -6.97
N LEU A 33 -15.22 3.77 -5.87
CA LEU A 33 -14.27 4.86 -5.67
C LEU A 33 -13.06 4.28 -4.94
N TYR A 34 -12.00 3.99 -5.69
CA TYR A 34 -10.80 3.34 -5.17
C TYR A 34 -9.58 3.75 -5.98
N GLY A 35 -8.50 4.06 -5.27
CA GLY A 35 -7.21 4.32 -5.88
C GLY A 35 -6.30 5.10 -4.94
N THR A 36 -5.09 5.31 -5.42
CA THR A 36 -4.05 6.09 -4.75
C THR A 36 -3.91 7.45 -5.41
N SER A 37 -3.29 8.40 -4.71
CA SER A 37 -2.92 9.66 -5.32
C SER A 37 -1.84 9.41 -6.39
N PRO A 38 -1.83 10.16 -7.51
CA PRO A 38 -0.66 10.17 -8.42
C PRO A 38 0.63 10.55 -7.68
N LEU A 39 0.51 11.27 -6.57
CA LEU A 39 1.60 11.61 -5.66
C LEU A 39 2.18 10.38 -4.91
N GLU A 40 1.50 9.23 -4.88
CA GLU A 40 2.02 8.06 -4.19
C GLU A 40 2.78 7.07 -5.09
N ASN A 41 2.68 7.25 -6.42
CA ASN A 41 3.13 6.29 -7.44
C ASN A 41 4.65 6.13 -7.57
N ASP A 42 5.46 6.78 -6.73
CA ASP A 42 6.93 6.69 -6.74
C ASP A 42 7.51 5.74 -5.68
N SER A 43 6.73 4.77 -5.20
CA SER A 43 7.31 3.72 -4.35
C SER A 43 8.06 2.75 -5.28
N PHE A 44 9.37 2.94 -5.39
CA PHE A 44 10.48 2.19 -6.04
C PHE A 44 10.40 0.65 -6.24
N ILE A 45 9.22 0.04 -6.18
CA ILE A 45 9.00 -1.37 -6.47
C ILE A 45 8.32 -1.40 -7.85
N PRO A 46 9.06 -1.70 -8.93
CA PRO A 46 8.48 -1.86 -10.27
C PRO A 46 7.49 -3.03 -10.35
N ASP A 47 7.48 -3.89 -9.33
CA ASP A 47 6.51 -4.97 -9.18
C ASP A 47 5.24 -4.46 -8.49
N SER A 48 4.10 -4.63 -9.17
CA SER A 48 2.80 -4.42 -8.54
C SER A 48 2.71 -5.24 -7.26
N ILE A 49 2.58 -4.58 -6.12
CA ILE A 49 2.33 -5.22 -4.83
C ILE A 49 1.01 -6.03 -4.86
N GLN A 50 0.13 -5.74 -5.81
CA GLN A 50 -1.17 -6.39 -6.06
C GLN A 50 -1.07 -7.63 -6.95
N ASP A 51 0.13 -8.05 -7.34
CA ASP A 51 0.29 -9.18 -8.24
C ASP A 51 0.08 -10.53 -7.51
N ILE A 52 -1.05 -11.16 -7.81
CA ILE A 52 -1.43 -12.47 -7.27
C ILE A 52 -0.46 -13.57 -7.69
N GLU A 53 0.12 -13.51 -8.89
CA GLU A 53 1.06 -14.53 -9.34
C GLU A 53 2.39 -14.41 -8.59
N ARG A 54 2.87 -13.17 -8.38
CA ARG A 54 4.01 -12.91 -7.48
C ARG A 54 3.73 -13.40 -6.07
N PHE A 55 2.55 -13.12 -5.52
CA PHE A 55 2.16 -13.61 -4.19
C PHE A 55 2.19 -15.15 -4.13
N LYS A 56 1.59 -15.84 -5.10
CA LYS A 56 1.62 -17.31 -5.17
C LYS A 56 3.05 -17.86 -5.26
N TYR A 57 3.91 -17.23 -6.06
CA TYR A 57 5.31 -17.61 -6.19
C TYR A 57 6.02 -17.50 -4.83
N ILE A 58 5.85 -16.37 -4.14
CA ILE A 58 6.43 -16.11 -2.81
C ILE A 58 5.93 -17.12 -1.78
N MET A 59 4.64 -17.44 -1.79
CA MET A 59 4.06 -18.43 -0.88
C MET A 59 4.58 -19.84 -1.17
N LYS A 60 4.79 -20.19 -2.45
CA LYS A 60 5.39 -21.45 -2.87
C LYS A 60 6.83 -21.59 -2.38
N ILE A 61 7.68 -20.58 -2.59
CA ILE A 61 9.10 -20.64 -2.15
C ILE A 61 9.22 -20.62 -0.61
N SER A 62 8.24 -20.03 0.08
CA SER A 62 8.21 -20.01 1.55
C SER A 62 7.95 -21.39 2.16
N GLY A 63 7.57 -22.41 1.37
CA GLY A 63 7.49 -23.81 1.80
C GLY A 63 6.35 -24.19 2.75
N ASN A 64 5.49 -23.24 3.14
CA ASN A 64 4.54 -23.45 4.24
C ASN A 64 3.10 -23.78 3.80
N MET A 65 2.78 -23.71 2.51
CA MET A 65 1.42 -23.91 2.00
C MET A 65 1.42 -24.63 0.65
N THR A 66 0.46 -25.53 0.46
CA THR A 66 0.19 -26.16 -0.84
C THR A 66 -0.47 -25.17 -1.79
N LYS A 67 -0.36 -25.41 -3.12
CA LYS A 67 -1.04 -24.59 -4.14
C LYS A 67 -2.55 -24.50 -3.92
N LYS A 68 -3.17 -25.58 -3.43
CA LYS A 68 -4.60 -25.61 -3.10
C LYS A 68 -4.90 -24.64 -1.95
N GLN A 69 -4.17 -24.73 -0.84
CA GLN A 69 -4.35 -23.83 0.31
C GLN A 69 -4.15 -22.36 -0.06
N ILE A 70 -3.19 -22.05 -0.92
CA ILE A 70 -2.97 -20.67 -1.40
C ILE A 70 -4.17 -20.19 -2.22
N ASN A 71 -4.69 -21.02 -3.12
CA ASN A 71 -5.85 -20.65 -3.92
C ASN A 71 -7.13 -20.51 -3.08
N ASP A 72 -7.33 -21.39 -2.10
CA ASP A 72 -8.49 -21.35 -1.20
C ASP A 72 -8.48 -20.08 -0.31
N PHE A 73 -7.30 -19.51 -0.04
CA PHE A 73 -7.15 -18.25 0.70
C PHE A 73 -7.47 -17.01 -0.15
N LEU A 74 -7.37 -17.09 -1.48
CA LEU A 74 -7.57 -15.96 -2.39
C LEU A 74 -9.03 -15.87 -2.85
N ILE A 75 -9.63 -14.68 -2.77
CA ILE A 75 -11.01 -14.45 -3.24
C ILE A 75 -11.12 -14.68 -4.76
N TYR A 76 -10.14 -14.17 -5.52
CA TYR A 76 -10.04 -14.36 -6.97
C TYR A 76 -8.64 -14.89 -7.34
N PRO A 77 -8.38 -16.20 -7.17
CA PRO A 77 -7.02 -16.74 -7.27
C PRO A 77 -6.42 -16.56 -8.67
N ASN A 78 -7.23 -16.45 -9.71
CA ASN A 78 -6.76 -16.31 -11.08
C ASN A 78 -6.94 -14.89 -11.62
N LEU A 79 -7.08 -13.88 -10.76
CA LEU A 79 -7.20 -12.50 -11.19
C LEU A 79 -5.83 -11.95 -11.58
N ASN A 80 -5.77 -11.30 -12.75
CA ASN A 80 -4.62 -10.56 -13.23
C ASN A 80 -5.11 -9.33 -13.99
N MET A 81 -4.21 -8.44 -14.41
CA MET A 81 -4.57 -7.18 -15.08
C MET A 81 -5.45 -7.39 -16.33
N LEU A 82 -5.16 -8.42 -17.13
CA LEU A 82 -5.94 -8.73 -18.33
C LEU A 82 -7.36 -9.17 -17.99
N ARG A 83 -7.50 -10.17 -17.11
CA ARG A 83 -8.81 -10.67 -16.68
C ARG A 83 -9.62 -9.60 -15.96
N HIS A 84 -8.96 -8.78 -15.15
CA HIS A 84 -9.58 -7.64 -14.49
C HIS A 84 -10.16 -6.66 -15.51
N SER A 85 -9.39 -6.29 -16.54
CA SER A 85 -9.85 -5.42 -17.62
C SER A 85 -11.02 -6.02 -18.40
N ILE A 86 -10.96 -7.31 -18.73
CA ILE A 86 -12.06 -8.02 -19.41
C ILE A 86 -13.32 -8.05 -18.54
N TYR A 87 -13.21 -8.41 -17.26
CA TYR A 87 -14.35 -8.50 -16.35
C TYR A 87 -15.02 -7.14 -16.13
N LYS A 88 -14.27 -6.04 -16.11
CA LYS A 88 -14.84 -4.69 -16.09
C LYS A 88 -15.59 -4.37 -17.38
N LYS A 89 -15.03 -4.71 -18.55
CA LYS A 89 -15.70 -4.49 -19.85
C LYS A 89 -16.99 -5.30 -19.99
N LEU A 90 -17.01 -6.53 -19.46
CA LEU A 90 -18.18 -7.40 -19.48
C LEU A 90 -19.23 -7.05 -18.40
N GLY A 91 -18.97 -6.05 -17.56
CA GLY A 91 -19.86 -5.69 -16.45
C GLY A 91 -19.90 -6.70 -15.30
N ILE A 92 -18.96 -7.66 -15.27
CA ILE A 92 -18.81 -8.63 -14.17
C ILE A 92 -18.25 -7.92 -12.93
N PHE A 93 -17.33 -6.99 -13.15
CA PHE A 93 -16.81 -6.10 -12.12
C PHE A 93 -17.25 -4.67 -12.37
N SER A 94 -17.48 -3.97 -11.27
CA SER A 94 -17.83 -2.56 -11.23
C SER A 94 -16.74 -1.69 -11.86
N LYS A 95 -17.13 -0.50 -12.31
CA LYS A 95 -16.18 0.49 -12.81
C LYS A 95 -15.44 1.11 -11.62
N GLU A 96 -14.12 1.02 -11.62
CA GLU A 96 -13.29 1.71 -10.63
C GLU A 96 -12.94 3.11 -11.14
N VAL A 97 -13.05 4.09 -10.25
CA VAL A 97 -12.61 5.47 -10.46
C VAL A 97 -11.67 5.82 -9.32
N SER A 98 -10.49 6.36 -9.64
CA SER A 98 -9.59 6.94 -8.64
C SER A 98 -9.85 8.44 -8.55
N PRO A 99 -10.58 8.95 -7.54
CA PRO A 99 -10.97 10.36 -7.49
C PRO A 99 -9.76 11.29 -7.40
N LEU A 100 -8.68 10.80 -6.77
CA LEU A 100 -7.44 11.55 -6.54
C LEU A 100 -6.71 11.90 -7.85
N PHE A 101 -7.06 11.29 -8.99
CA PHE A 101 -6.53 11.70 -10.31
C PHE A 101 -7.27 12.90 -10.93
N TYR A 102 -8.39 13.31 -10.35
CA TYR A 102 -9.27 14.34 -10.91
C TYR A 102 -9.35 15.61 -10.04
N ILE A 103 -8.55 15.68 -8.99
CA ILE A 103 -8.50 16.82 -8.08
C ILE A 103 -7.06 17.33 -7.95
N GLU A 104 -6.93 18.59 -7.55
CA GLU A 104 -5.68 19.08 -6.98
C GLU A 104 -5.46 18.36 -5.65
N ASN A 105 -4.41 17.54 -5.59
CA ASN A 105 -4.19 16.67 -4.44
C ASN A 105 -3.62 17.53 -3.29
N PRO A 106 -4.21 17.46 -2.08
CA PRO A 106 -3.57 18.00 -0.90
C PRO A 106 -2.21 17.33 -0.68
N THR A 107 -1.31 18.04 -0.02
CA THR A 107 -0.03 17.49 0.45
C THR A 107 -0.25 16.36 1.45
N ASP A 108 0.79 15.55 1.70
CA ASP A 108 0.70 14.45 2.66
C ASP A 108 0.27 14.93 4.06
N GLN A 109 0.71 16.14 4.45
CA GLN A 109 0.32 16.78 5.71
C GLN A 109 -1.16 17.18 5.72
N GLU A 110 -1.61 17.90 4.69
CA GLU A 110 -2.99 18.36 4.57
C GLU A 110 -3.97 17.17 4.54
N MET A 111 -3.61 16.07 3.86
CA MET A 111 -4.39 14.84 3.87
C MET A 111 -4.56 14.29 5.28
N GLY A 112 -3.48 14.20 6.07
CA GLY A 112 -3.53 13.76 7.46
C GLY A 112 -4.42 14.65 8.33
N GLU A 113 -4.31 15.97 8.18
CA GLU A 113 -5.12 16.95 8.91
C GLU A 113 -6.61 16.84 8.56
N ILE A 114 -6.95 16.69 7.27
CA ILE A 114 -8.32 16.49 6.79
C ILE A 114 -8.91 15.20 7.38
N ILE A 115 -8.19 14.07 7.29
CA ILE A 115 -8.66 12.78 7.82
C ILE A 115 -8.91 12.87 9.33
N LYS A 116 -7.96 13.46 10.07
CA LYS A 116 -8.08 13.66 11.52
C LYS A 116 -9.30 14.50 11.88
N LYS A 117 -9.53 15.60 11.15
CA LYS A 117 -10.64 16.52 11.40
C LYS A 117 -12.00 15.91 11.03
N GLU A 118 -12.12 15.32 9.85
CA GLU A 118 -13.40 14.89 9.29
C GLU A 118 -13.82 13.49 9.77
N MET A 119 -12.87 12.60 10.05
CA MET A 119 -13.14 11.22 10.48
C MET A 119 -12.93 10.99 11.98
N GLY A 120 -12.46 12.00 12.71
CA GLY A 120 -12.07 11.86 14.11
C GLY A 120 -10.91 10.88 14.31
N TRP A 121 -10.08 10.69 13.29
CA TRP A 121 -8.95 9.74 13.33
C TRP A 121 -7.91 10.19 14.36
N GLN A 122 -7.51 9.29 15.26
CA GLN A 122 -6.47 9.57 16.24
C GLN A 122 -5.18 8.90 15.81
N ASP A 123 -4.24 9.68 15.28
CA ASP A 123 -2.89 9.18 14.99
C ASP A 123 -2.17 8.75 16.26
N GLU A 124 -1.27 7.78 16.12
CA GLU A 124 -0.17 7.64 17.07
C GLU A 124 0.64 8.94 17.06
N THR A 125 0.50 9.73 18.13
CA THR A 125 1.06 11.09 18.32
C THR A 125 2.59 11.21 18.17
N SER A 126 3.28 10.11 17.86
CA SER A 126 4.74 10.05 17.69
C SER A 126 5.21 10.30 16.25
N ARG A 127 4.30 10.31 15.25
CA ARG A 127 4.65 10.46 13.83
C ARG A 127 4.05 11.73 13.24
N GLU A 128 4.93 12.64 12.82
CA GLU A 128 4.56 13.91 12.17
C GLU A 128 4.15 13.70 10.71
N TYR A 129 4.75 12.70 10.04
CA TYR A 129 4.45 12.31 8.67
C TYR A 129 4.44 10.79 8.56
N SER A 130 3.38 10.20 7.97
CA SER A 130 3.29 8.77 7.71
C SER A 130 2.53 8.51 6.42
N LYS A 131 3.15 7.77 5.48
CA LYS A 131 2.51 7.38 4.21
C LYS A 131 1.23 6.57 4.42
N HIS A 132 1.23 5.66 5.40
CA HIS A 132 0.01 4.97 5.83
C HIS A 132 -0.23 5.27 7.29
N LEU A 133 -0.70 6.49 7.53
CA LEU A 133 -1.21 6.98 8.81
C LEU A 133 -2.35 6.10 9.37
N ASP A 134 -2.99 5.32 8.52
CA ASP A 134 -4.06 4.37 8.84
C ASP A 134 -3.59 2.92 9.10
N CYS A 135 -2.31 2.59 8.86
CA CYS A 135 -1.84 1.20 8.86
C CYS A 135 -1.01 0.82 10.10
N ILE A 136 -1.59 -0.02 10.95
CA ILE A 136 -0.91 -0.62 12.12
C ILE A 136 0.34 -1.46 11.75
N ALA A 137 0.44 -1.94 10.52
CA ALA A 137 1.55 -2.77 10.05
C ALA A 137 2.71 -1.98 9.41
N GLU A 138 2.59 -0.65 9.28
CA GLU A 138 3.65 0.26 8.81
C GLU A 138 4.96 0.11 9.61
N PRO A 139 4.98 0.11 10.97
CA PRO A 139 6.22 -0.03 11.73
C PRO A 139 6.96 -1.34 11.43
N LEU A 140 6.22 -2.46 11.36
CA LEU A 140 6.77 -3.77 11.04
C LEU A 140 7.36 -3.81 9.63
N THR A 141 6.66 -3.19 8.67
CA THR A 141 7.14 -3.09 7.28
C THR A 141 8.44 -2.29 7.21
N ASN A 142 8.54 -1.17 7.90
CA ASN A 142 9.76 -0.37 7.96
C ASN A 142 10.92 -1.16 8.61
N TYR A 143 10.66 -1.87 9.70
CA TYR A 143 11.66 -2.74 10.33
C TYR A 143 12.19 -3.83 9.37
N ILE A 144 11.30 -4.55 8.68
CA ILE A 144 11.70 -5.64 7.77
C ILE A 144 12.48 -5.08 6.58
N ARG A 145 12.01 -3.98 5.97
CA ARG A 145 12.71 -3.33 4.86
C ARG A 145 14.08 -2.82 5.26
N ASN A 146 14.22 -2.25 6.46
CA ASN A 146 15.52 -1.85 7.00
C ASN A 146 16.47 -3.07 7.10
N LYS A 147 15.99 -4.20 7.62
CA LYS A 147 16.79 -5.41 7.75
C LYS A 147 17.19 -6.06 6.42
N ILE A 148 16.34 -6.01 5.41
CA ILE A 148 16.60 -6.65 4.11
C ILE A 148 17.34 -5.73 3.14
N TYR A 149 16.95 -4.45 3.08
CA TYR A 149 17.42 -3.49 2.08
C TYR A 149 18.31 -2.38 2.65
N GLY A 150 18.45 -2.27 3.98
CA GLY A 150 19.24 -1.22 4.63
C GLY A 150 18.53 0.12 4.75
N TYR A 151 17.25 0.23 4.35
CA TYR A 151 16.48 1.46 4.44
C TYR A 151 14.99 1.19 4.67
N GLU A 152 14.31 2.18 5.24
CA GLU A 152 12.88 2.15 5.54
C GLU A 152 12.08 2.82 4.43
N ARG A 153 10.80 2.43 4.28
CA ARG A 153 9.92 3.02 3.26
C ARG A 153 9.71 4.52 3.49
N ILE A 154 9.65 4.95 4.75
CA ILE A 154 9.46 6.35 5.12
C ILE A 154 10.57 7.26 4.56
N LYS A 155 11.80 6.75 4.42
CA LYS A 155 12.91 7.51 3.81
C LYS A 155 12.67 7.79 2.32
N CYS A 156 12.01 6.87 1.61
CA CYS A 156 11.60 7.10 0.23
C CYS A 156 10.47 8.15 0.16
N GLN A 157 9.54 8.14 1.11
CA GLN A 157 8.49 9.17 1.20
C GLN A 157 9.09 10.57 1.39
N TYR A 158 10.01 10.75 2.35
CA TYR A 158 10.69 12.02 2.54
C TYR A 158 11.42 12.50 1.29
N SER A 159 12.03 11.57 0.53
CA SER A 159 12.64 11.92 -0.77
C SER A 159 11.60 12.45 -1.78
N ASN A 160 10.37 11.92 -1.78
CA ASN A 160 9.28 12.42 -2.63
C ASN A 160 8.80 13.80 -2.17
N MET A 161 8.62 13.99 -0.86
CA MET A 161 8.20 15.26 -0.28
C MET A 161 9.22 16.38 -0.58
N VAL A 162 10.53 16.08 -0.51
CA VAL A 162 11.59 17.02 -0.92
C VAL A 162 11.48 17.36 -2.41
N ARG A 163 11.24 16.37 -3.29
CA ARG A 163 11.06 16.61 -4.72
C ARG A 163 9.84 17.47 -5.05
N ARG A 164 8.85 17.52 -4.16
CA ARG A 164 7.64 18.34 -4.29
C ARG A 164 7.71 19.69 -3.60
N ASN A 165 8.84 19.99 -2.97
CA ASN A 165 9.01 21.18 -2.13
C ASN A 165 8.03 21.22 -0.95
N GLU A 166 7.57 20.06 -0.45
CA GLU A 166 6.74 19.97 0.77
C GLU A 166 7.62 20.12 2.03
N ILE A 167 8.83 19.58 1.99
CA ILE A 167 9.83 19.72 3.06
C ILE A 167 11.20 20.01 2.46
N THR A 168 12.07 20.66 3.23
CA THR A 168 13.47 20.84 2.86
C THR A 168 14.28 19.55 3.04
N ARG A 169 15.43 19.48 2.38
CA ARG A 169 16.38 18.37 2.55
C ARG A 169 16.85 18.22 4.00
N ASP A 170 17.10 19.33 4.68
CA ASP A 170 17.61 19.31 6.05
C ASP A 170 16.52 18.84 7.04
N GLU A 171 15.27 19.26 6.83
CA GLU A 171 14.11 18.72 7.55
C GLU A 171 13.97 17.22 7.33
N ALA A 172 14.02 16.75 6.08
CA ALA A 172 13.97 15.32 5.75
C ALA A 172 15.07 14.50 6.45
N ILE A 173 16.30 15.04 6.52
CA ILE A 173 17.41 14.40 7.23
C ILE A 173 17.14 14.38 8.75
N SER A 174 16.62 15.46 9.31
CA SER A 174 16.29 15.55 10.74
C SER A 174 15.20 14.54 11.14
N LEU A 175 14.15 14.41 10.32
CA LEU A 175 13.08 13.43 10.49
C LEU A 175 13.61 12.01 10.36
N GLY A 176 14.49 11.75 9.39
CA GLY A 176 15.11 10.44 9.19
C GLY A 176 15.95 9.96 10.38
N LYS A 177 16.59 10.87 11.12
CA LYS A 177 17.40 10.55 12.32
C LYS A 177 16.55 10.22 13.55
N LYS A 178 15.36 10.83 13.69
CA LYS A 178 14.44 10.54 14.81
C LYS A 178 13.98 9.08 14.85
N PHE A 179 13.97 8.39 13.69
CA PHE A 179 13.50 7.01 13.53
C PHE A 179 14.62 5.97 13.41
N GLU A 180 15.88 6.32 13.68
CA GLU A 180 16.95 5.31 13.68
C GLU A 180 16.69 4.26 14.77
N TRP A 181 16.36 3.04 14.33
CA TRP A 181 16.38 1.87 15.17
C TRP A 181 17.78 1.76 15.76
N LYS A 182 17.94 2.05 17.05
CA LYS A 182 19.17 1.74 17.77
C LYS A 182 19.39 0.24 17.66
N THR A 183 20.23 -0.16 16.72
CA THR A 183 20.79 -1.50 16.67
C THR A 183 21.55 -1.70 17.97
N GLN A 184 20.93 -2.39 18.93
CA GLN A 184 21.68 -3.03 20.00
C GLN A 184 22.66 -3.98 19.30
N GLN A 185 23.93 -3.62 19.34
CA GLN A 185 25.05 -4.53 19.04
C GLN A 185 25.12 -5.60 20.11
#